data_AF-A0A7U4QKA8-F1
#
_entry.id   AF-A0A7U4QKA8-F1
#
_cell.length_a   1.000
_cell.length_b   1.000
_cell.length_c   1.000
_cell.angle_alpha   90.00
_cell.angle_beta   90.00
_cell.angle_gamma   90.00
#
_symmetry.space_group_name_H-M   'P 1'
#
loop_
_entity.id
_entity.type
_entity.pdbx_description
1 polymer ?
#
loop_
_entity_poly.entity_id
_entity_poly.type
_entity_poly.pdbx_seq_one_letter_code
_entity_poly.pdbx_strand_id
1 'polypeptide(L)'
;MIQKLYLKPNSEIPLEKFSSLFPQLSIFSEIYLFIEDFKSCFSYVFEFAKLLKNFLQKYPFCKVHLNLVHPFDAELRPFYLMFSELVNPFNLEGYTYQVTPRLIIFPVLCFPPFPESAEFLGFLEQKFMPPGVLIREEHYSLASEKIERIFLASHKDHLLSLGYQELLSVLLEKMREQNEDILNPCTSTLIIDEKGNFFSCLAAYQNHIVSGNLLKNAYERQSIKELCPQCKYQLISTLENTPLVSKSELSNLHFRFGLSYFGLQKLELALSHFFKALEFSPEEEHGDVYLYLGLCKANLGEYALAIDYLKKANIWNYNAYFYLGFSYFQQREYLKAQDALEKALSLNPPLEDKLSIALYLATTYRELQRFEKAIILLQELVKVAPEVREIHNLMGICYFKEKDYQEASECFQKAINLAPDSAIDYANLGLCLKALGKKEQAKFYCQKALSLDPSLDFAQKALEELAR
;
A
#
# COMPACT_ATOMS: atom_id res chain seq x y z
N MET A 1 -0.85 22.00 12.47
CA MET A 1 -0.33 23.30 11.95
C MET A 1 -0.39 23.21 10.45
N ILE A 2 -1.07 24.15 9.81
CA ILE A 2 -1.25 24.16 8.35
C ILE A 2 0.08 24.58 7.71
N GLN A 3 0.61 23.78 6.78
CA GLN A 3 1.83 24.14 6.04
C GLN A 3 1.49 24.87 4.75
N LYS A 4 0.60 24.32 3.93
CA LYS A 4 0.16 24.96 2.68
C LYS A 4 -1.36 25.10 2.66
N LEU A 5 -1.83 26.32 2.41
CA LEU A 5 -3.23 26.66 2.21
C LEU A 5 -3.38 27.24 0.81
N TYR A 6 -4.11 26.56 -0.05
CA TYR A 6 -4.36 27.03 -1.40
C TYR A 6 -5.79 27.58 -1.43
N LEU A 7 -6.14 28.62 -2.20
CA LEU A 7 -7.48 29.23 -2.21
C LEU A 7 -7.91 29.72 -3.60
N LYS A 8 -9.18 29.50 -3.98
CA LYS A 8 -9.81 30.10 -5.18
C LYS A 8 -10.99 30.98 -4.74
N PRO A 9 -10.95 32.31 -4.91
CA PRO A 9 -12.04 33.19 -4.51
C PRO A 9 -13.39 32.86 -5.17
N ASN A 10 -14.44 32.81 -4.35
CA ASN A 10 -15.84 32.88 -4.78
C ASN A 10 -16.57 33.87 -3.85
N SER A 11 -17.26 34.85 -4.42
CA SER A 11 -18.02 35.88 -3.70
C SER A 11 -19.17 35.35 -2.85
N GLU A 12 -19.62 34.11 -3.09
CA GLU A 12 -20.64 33.41 -2.30
C GLU A 12 -20.13 32.89 -0.93
N ILE A 13 -18.82 32.98 -0.66
CA ILE A 13 -18.19 32.41 0.54
C ILE A 13 -17.68 33.52 1.47
N PRO A 14 -18.26 33.73 2.67
CA PRO A 14 -17.89 34.86 3.54
C PRO A 14 -16.42 34.86 4.00
N LEU A 15 -15.72 35.96 3.70
CA LEU A 15 -14.31 36.19 4.06
C LEU A 15 -13.99 36.06 5.56
N GLU A 16 -14.92 36.48 6.41
CA GLU A 16 -14.80 36.43 7.87
C GLU A 16 -14.45 35.01 8.34
N LYS A 17 -15.10 34.00 7.77
CA LYS A 17 -14.89 32.57 8.09
C LYS A 17 -13.58 31.97 7.56
N PHE A 18 -12.77 32.72 6.81
CA PHE A 18 -11.38 32.36 6.50
C PHE A 18 -10.40 32.97 7.49
N SER A 19 -10.69 34.15 8.06
CA SER A 19 -9.78 34.84 8.97
C SER A 19 -9.56 34.09 10.30
N SER A 20 -10.52 33.25 10.68
CA SER A 20 -10.45 32.30 11.78
C SER A 20 -9.52 31.09 11.52
N LEU A 21 -9.08 30.85 10.27
CA LEU A 21 -8.05 29.86 9.95
C LEU A 21 -6.64 30.34 10.33
N PHE A 22 -6.42 31.66 10.31
CA PHE A 22 -5.08 32.23 10.43
C PHE A 22 -4.33 31.83 11.73
N PRO A 23 -4.96 31.69 12.93
CA PRO A 23 -4.29 31.19 14.14
C PRO A 23 -3.69 29.77 14.03
N GLN A 24 -4.02 29.01 12.98
CA GLN A 24 -3.52 27.64 12.75
C GLN A 24 -2.38 27.58 11.73
N LEU A 25 -2.02 28.73 11.14
CA LEU A 25 -0.85 28.91 10.29
C LEU A 25 0.43 28.73 11.12
N SER A 26 1.33 27.92 10.60
CA SER A 26 2.67 27.73 11.13
C SER A 26 3.56 28.98 10.90
N ILE A 27 4.77 28.93 11.45
CA ILE A 27 5.83 29.92 11.17
C ILE A 27 6.44 29.78 9.75
N PHE A 28 5.92 28.89 8.91
CA PHE A 28 6.36 28.61 7.55
C PHE A 28 5.19 28.40 6.58
N SER A 29 4.04 29.04 6.82
CA SER A 29 2.84 28.78 6.01
C SER A 29 2.86 29.49 4.66
N GLU A 30 2.41 28.79 3.63
CA GLU A 30 2.28 29.32 2.28
C GLU A 30 0.80 29.42 1.92
N ILE A 31 0.35 30.60 1.46
CA ILE A 31 -1.00 30.88 0.99
C ILE A 31 -0.96 31.19 -0.51
N TYR A 32 -1.82 30.52 -1.28
CA TYR A 32 -1.91 30.72 -2.73
C TYR A 32 -3.32 31.18 -3.10
N LEU A 33 -3.44 32.17 -3.99
CA LEU A 33 -4.72 32.68 -4.49
C LEU A 33 -4.81 32.52 -6.02
N PHE A 34 -5.76 31.69 -6.47
CA PHE A 34 -6.01 31.40 -7.88
C PHE A 34 -7.22 32.17 -8.37
N ILE A 35 -7.02 33.05 -9.35
CA ILE A 35 -8.03 34.05 -9.74
C ILE A 35 -8.17 34.02 -11.26
N GLU A 36 -9.25 33.41 -11.75
CA GLU A 36 -9.53 33.29 -13.19
C GLU A 36 -10.09 34.59 -13.78
N ASP A 37 -11.04 35.23 -13.10
CA ASP A 37 -11.46 36.61 -13.38
C ASP A 37 -11.06 37.52 -12.21
N PHE A 38 -10.06 38.36 -12.46
CA PHE A 38 -9.58 39.31 -11.46
C PHE A 38 -10.53 40.48 -11.23
N LYS A 39 -11.32 40.88 -12.24
CA LYS A 39 -12.16 42.08 -12.17
C LYS A 39 -13.41 41.85 -11.31
N SER A 40 -14.02 40.66 -11.32
CA SER A 40 -15.08 40.30 -10.37
C SER A 40 -14.56 39.97 -8.96
N CYS A 41 -13.38 39.33 -8.83
CA CYS A 41 -12.81 38.93 -7.54
C CYS A 41 -12.02 40.03 -6.80
N PHE A 42 -11.81 41.20 -7.40
CA PHE A 42 -11.02 42.33 -6.86
C PHE A 42 -11.33 42.65 -5.39
N SER A 43 -12.61 42.87 -5.06
CA SER A 43 -13.03 43.29 -3.71
C SER A 43 -12.74 42.21 -2.67
N TYR A 44 -13.02 40.96 -3.02
CA TYR A 44 -12.75 39.79 -2.20
C TYR A 44 -11.26 39.65 -1.86
N VAL A 45 -10.40 39.76 -2.87
CA VAL A 45 -8.94 39.62 -2.71
C VAL A 45 -8.35 40.76 -1.88
N PHE A 46 -8.88 41.99 -2.03
CA PHE A 46 -8.44 43.14 -1.25
C PHE A 46 -8.84 43.05 0.23
N GLU A 47 -10.09 42.71 0.53
CA GLU A 47 -10.54 42.52 1.92
C GLU A 47 -9.85 41.30 2.58
N PHE A 48 -9.61 40.20 1.84
CA PHE A 48 -8.81 39.07 2.32
C PHE A 48 -7.40 39.50 2.78
N ALA A 49 -6.73 40.32 1.98
CA ALA A 49 -5.39 40.81 2.30
C ALA A 49 -5.38 41.75 3.52
N LYS A 50 -6.44 42.55 3.73
CA LYS A 50 -6.61 43.34 4.96
C LYS A 50 -6.81 42.45 6.19
N LEU A 51 -7.64 41.41 6.10
CA LEU A 51 -7.85 40.46 7.19
C LEU A 51 -6.54 39.76 7.57
N LEU A 52 -5.76 39.32 6.58
CA LEU A 52 -4.46 38.69 6.78
C LEU A 52 -3.44 39.66 7.43
N LYS A 53 -3.40 40.93 6.97
CA LYS A 53 -2.61 42.00 7.60
C LYS A 53 -2.98 42.21 9.07
N ASN A 54 -4.27 42.35 9.37
CA ASN A 54 -4.76 42.59 10.73
C ASN A 54 -4.43 41.40 11.66
N PHE A 55 -4.48 40.18 11.15
CA PHE A 55 -4.04 38.99 11.87
C PHE A 55 -2.54 39.00 12.17
N LEU A 56 -1.67 39.26 11.17
CA LEU A 56 -0.22 39.22 11.35
C LEU A 56 0.30 40.34 12.27
N GLN A 57 -0.43 41.45 12.39
CA GLN A 57 -0.19 42.47 13.43
C GLN A 57 -0.48 41.95 14.86
N LYS A 58 -1.43 41.02 15.02
CA LYS A 58 -1.81 40.43 16.30
C LYS A 58 -1.02 39.16 16.65
N TYR A 59 -0.52 38.42 15.64
CA TYR A 59 0.20 37.16 15.80
C TYR A 59 1.56 37.19 15.07
N PRO A 60 2.58 37.89 15.64
CA PRO A 60 3.81 38.29 14.94
C PRO A 60 4.85 37.17 14.71
N PHE A 61 4.47 35.90 14.85
CA PHE A 61 5.37 34.74 14.67
C PHE A 61 5.07 33.93 13.40
N CYS A 62 3.89 34.08 12.81
CA CYS A 62 3.56 33.41 11.55
C CYS A 62 4.33 34.07 10.38
N LYS A 63 5.00 33.24 9.57
CA LYS A 63 5.43 33.65 8.22
C LYS A 63 4.37 33.18 7.24
N VAL A 64 3.97 34.10 6.38
CA VAL A 64 3.00 33.87 5.31
C VAL A 64 3.58 34.35 4.00
N HIS A 65 3.55 33.49 2.98
CA HIS A 65 3.75 33.91 1.60
C HIS A 65 2.37 34.00 0.95
N LEU A 66 2.08 35.05 0.18
CA LEU A 66 0.87 35.15 -0.64
C LEU A 66 1.26 35.19 -2.11
N ASN A 67 1.01 34.10 -2.82
CA ASN A 67 1.27 34.01 -4.25
C ASN A 67 -0.03 34.35 -5.01
N LEU A 68 -0.01 35.47 -5.75
CA LEU A 68 -1.10 35.92 -6.61
C LEU A 68 -0.74 35.58 -8.06
N VAL A 69 -1.50 34.70 -8.71
CA VAL A 69 -1.27 34.31 -10.10
C VAL A 69 -2.46 34.73 -10.95
N HIS A 70 -2.24 35.67 -11.87
CA HIS A 70 -3.23 36.10 -12.87
C HIS A 70 -2.55 36.79 -14.08
N PRO A 71 -3.22 36.90 -15.24
CA PRO A 71 -2.69 37.63 -16.39
C PRO A 71 -2.43 39.11 -16.07
N PHE A 72 -1.34 39.67 -16.60
CA PHE A 72 -1.05 41.10 -16.46
C PHE A 72 -2.05 41.93 -17.28
N ASP A 73 -2.70 42.88 -16.61
CA ASP A 73 -3.56 43.88 -17.23
C ASP A 73 -3.08 45.27 -16.79
N ALA A 74 -2.82 46.15 -17.77
CA ALA A 74 -2.37 47.51 -17.53
C ALA A 74 -3.44 48.37 -16.82
N GLU A 75 -4.73 48.06 -16.98
CA GLU A 75 -5.83 48.70 -16.25
C GLU A 75 -5.79 48.40 -14.75
N LEU A 76 -5.18 47.27 -14.34
CA LEU A 76 -5.01 46.88 -12.93
C LEU A 76 -3.79 47.53 -12.26
N ARG A 77 -3.07 48.43 -12.94
CA ARG A 77 -1.96 49.19 -12.34
C ARG A 77 -2.32 49.93 -11.04
N PRO A 78 -3.50 50.57 -10.88
CA PRO A 78 -3.92 51.17 -9.61
C PRO A 78 -4.12 50.13 -8.50
N PHE A 79 -4.63 48.93 -8.84
CA PHE A 79 -4.72 47.83 -7.88
C PHE A 79 -3.33 47.40 -7.39
N TYR A 80 -2.36 47.18 -8.30
CA TYR A 80 -1.01 46.77 -7.91
C TYR A 80 -0.34 47.78 -6.96
N LEU A 81 -0.57 49.07 -7.17
CA LEU A 81 -0.07 50.14 -6.29
C LEU A 81 -0.75 50.09 -4.92
N MET A 82 -2.09 50.05 -4.87
CA MET A 82 -2.86 49.95 -3.63
C MET A 82 -2.54 48.68 -2.82
N PHE A 83 -2.32 47.56 -3.50
CA PHE A 83 -1.95 46.28 -2.87
C PHE A 83 -0.49 46.28 -2.39
N SER A 84 0.41 46.93 -3.13
CA SER A 84 1.79 47.18 -2.68
C SER A 84 1.81 48.05 -1.43
N GLU A 85 1.07 49.17 -1.40
CA GLU A 85 0.93 50.04 -0.21
C GLU A 85 0.37 49.29 1.01
N LEU A 86 -0.59 48.38 0.80
CA LEU A 86 -1.15 47.55 1.87
C LEU A 86 -0.08 46.72 2.58
N VAL A 87 0.92 46.20 1.87
CA VAL A 87 1.94 45.28 2.40
C VAL A 87 3.35 45.84 2.52
N ASN A 88 3.62 47.03 1.99
CA ASN A 88 4.88 47.74 2.10
C ASN A 88 5.45 47.79 3.54
N PRO A 89 4.63 47.96 4.61
CA PRO A 89 5.13 47.86 5.99
C PRO A 89 5.80 46.51 6.33
N PHE A 90 5.25 45.38 5.86
CA PHE A 90 5.83 44.06 6.13
C PHE A 90 7.11 43.81 5.31
N ASN A 91 7.19 44.35 4.09
CA ASN A 91 8.40 44.34 3.28
C ASN A 91 9.52 45.15 3.97
N LEU A 92 9.21 46.37 4.42
CA LEU A 92 10.19 47.27 5.05
C LEU A 92 10.66 46.79 6.43
N GLU A 93 9.75 46.34 7.30
CA GLU A 93 10.11 45.75 8.59
C GLU A 93 10.99 44.50 8.44
N GLY A 94 10.67 43.66 7.45
CA GLY A 94 11.40 42.44 7.11
C GLY A 94 12.80 42.66 6.52
N TYR A 95 13.11 43.86 6.03
CA TYR A 95 14.45 44.24 5.60
C TYR A 95 15.26 44.98 6.68
N THR A 96 14.60 45.74 7.57
CA THR A 96 15.30 46.70 8.44
C THR A 96 15.50 46.21 9.86
N TYR A 97 14.55 45.43 10.43
CA TYR A 97 14.54 45.08 11.86
C TYR A 97 14.11 43.65 12.21
N GLN A 98 13.77 42.81 11.23
CA GLN A 98 13.31 41.43 11.47
C GLN A 98 14.16 40.43 10.69
N VAL A 99 14.51 39.29 11.31
CA VAL A 99 15.36 38.26 10.68
C VAL A 99 14.65 37.54 9.53
N THR A 100 13.32 37.59 9.48
CA THR A 100 12.49 37.14 8.36
C THR A 100 11.27 38.04 8.16
N PRO A 101 10.91 38.41 6.91
CA PRO A 101 9.64 39.08 6.62
C PRO A 101 8.44 38.15 6.89
N ARG A 102 7.39 38.69 7.52
CA ARG A 102 6.19 37.95 7.98
C ARG A 102 5.09 37.78 6.93
N LEU A 103 4.96 38.74 6.02
CA LEU A 103 4.06 38.64 4.86
C LEU A 103 4.89 38.97 3.61
N ILE A 104 5.24 37.96 2.83
CA ILE A 104 5.85 38.14 1.51
C ILE A 104 4.74 37.99 0.48
N ILE A 105 4.56 38.94 -0.43
CA ILE A 105 3.62 38.79 -1.54
C ILE A 105 4.40 38.75 -2.86
N PHE A 106 4.26 37.65 -3.59
CA PHE A 106 4.75 37.52 -4.96
C PHE A 106 3.56 37.54 -5.93
N PRO A 107 3.26 38.70 -6.56
CA PRO A 107 2.39 38.72 -7.72
C PRO A 107 3.18 38.20 -8.93
N VAL A 108 2.72 37.12 -9.56
CA VAL A 108 3.32 36.56 -10.78
C VAL A 108 2.85 37.39 -11.98
N LEU A 109 3.44 38.58 -12.13
CA LEU A 109 3.09 39.54 -13.17
C LEU A 109 3.68 39.13 -14.52
N CYS A 110 2.83 38.66 -15.43
CA CYS A 110 3.21 38.20 -16.76
C CYS A 110 3.38 39.38 -17.75
N PHE A 111 4.47 40.14 -17.63
CA PHE A 111 4.75 41.32 -18.46
C PHE A 111 4.87 40.98 -19.96
N PRO A 112 4.14 41.65 -20.87
CA PRO A 112 4.28 41.44 -22.32
C PRO A 112 5.56 42.10 -22.90
N PRO A 113 6.02 41.68 -24.10
CA PRO A 113 5.42 40.69 -24.99
C PRO A 113 5.94 39.26 -24.73
N PHE A 114 5.01 38.31 -24.63
CA PHE A 114 5.27 36.87 -24.69
C PHE A 114 4.42 36.24 -25.80
N PRO A 115 4.85 35.11 -26.41
CA PRO A 115 4.13 34.49 -27.52
C PRO A 115 2.78 33.91 -27.06
N GLU A 116 1.79 33.97 -27.95
CA GLU A 116 0.41 33.50 -27.72
C GLU A 116 0.29 31.96 -27.75
N SER A 117 1.36 31.21 -27.46
CA SER A 117 1.32 29.73 -27.52
C SER A 117 0.73 29.13 -26.24
N ALA A 118 -0.17 28.16 -26.43
CA ALA A 118 -0.78 27.40 -25.33
C ALA A 118 0.26 26.68 -24.45
N GLU A 119 1.46 26.44 -24.98
CA GLU A 119 2.60 25.85 -24.26
C GLU A 119 3.05 26.69 -23.05
N PHE A 120 3.00 28.03 -23.12
CA PHE A 120 3.43 28.88 -22.00
C PHE A 120 2.37 28.97 -20.89
N LEU A 121 1.09 29.01 -21.26
CA LEU A 121 -0.01 28.87 -20.28
C LEU A 121 0.03 27.49 -19.62
N GLY A 122 0.17 26.43 -20.41
CA GLY A 122 0.36 25.07 -19.91
C GLY A 122 1.60 24.92 -19.02
N PHE A 123 2.70 25.61 -19.31
CA PHE A 123 3.88 25.67 -18.43
C PHE A 123 3.59 26.35 -17.08
N LEU A 124 2.85 27.47 -17.08
CA LEU A 124 2.46 28.16 -15.84
C LEU A 124 1.49 27.33 -15.00
N GLU A 125 0.50 26.69 -15.63
CA GLU A 125 -0.39 25.73 -14.95
C GLU A 125 0.41 24.55 -14.36
N GLN A 126 1.29 23.95 -15.16
CA GLN A 126 2.10 22.79 -14.80
C GLN A 126 3.17 23.07 -13.71
N LYS A 127 3.63 24.32 -13.55
CA LYS A 127 4.73 24.67 -12.62
C LYS A 127 4.34 25.59 -11.46
N PHE A 128 3.28 26.38 -11.58
CA PHE A 128 2.91 27.41 -10.60
C PHE A 128 1.46 27.32 -10.11
N MET A 129 0.63 26.40 -10.63
CA MET A 129 -0.75 26.20 -10.17
C MET A 129 -1.00 24.82 -9.53
N PRO A 130 -0.41 24.52 -8.35
CA PRO A 130 -1.04 23.59 -7.41
C PRO A 130 -2.37 24.24 -6.94
N PRO A 131 -3.53 23.73 -7.40
CA PRO A 131 -4.86 24.38 -7.30
C PRO A 131 -5.27 24.73 -5.87
N GLY A 132 -6.18 25.72 -5.71
CA GLY A 132 -6.55 26.32 -4.40
C GLY A 132 -7.99 26.26 -3.90
N VAL A 133 -8.15 25.80 -2.64
CA VAL A 133 -9.15 24.81 -2.20
C VAL A 133 -9.34 25.04 -0.58
N LEU A 134 -10.55 25.17 0.07
CA LEU A 134 -11.11 25.76 1.39
C LEU A 134 -10.76 25.24 2.83
N ILE A 135 -11.16 26.00 3.91
CA ILE A 135 -11.96 25.58 5.15
C ILE A 135 -12.87 26.75 5.68
N ARG A 136 -13.88 26.51 6.57
CA ARG A 136 -14.55 27.51 7.46
C ARG A 136 -14.56 27.10 8.96
N GLU A 137 -15.01 27.99 9.82
CA GLU A 137 -14.89 28.05 11.30
C GLU A 137 -15.33 26.84 12.15
N GLU A 138 -16.20 25.96 11.65
CA GLU A 138 -16.90 24.98 12.50
C GLU A 138 -16.25 23.59 12.64
N HIS A 139 -15.07 23.35 12.06
CA HIS A 139 -14.44 22.02 11.99
C HIS A 139 -13.09 21.89 12.72
N TYR A 140 -12.79 22.78 13.66
CA TYR A 140 -11.50 22.81 14.37
C TYR A 140 -11.24 21.66 15.36
N SER A 141 -12.26 20.89 15.73
CA SER A 141 -12.14 19.73 16.63
C SER A 141 -11.37 18.54 16.03
N LEU A 142 -11.04 18.58 14.73
CA LEU A 142 -10.50 17.46 13.94
C LEU A 142 -8.98 17.47 13.81
N ALA A 143 -8.32 18.54 14.26
CA ALA A 143 -6.91 18.85 14.03
C ALA A 143 -5.93 18.23 15.06
N SER A 144 -6.33 17.15 15.74
CA SER A 144 -5.52 16.41 16.72
C SER A 144 -4.37 15.61 16.11
N GLU A 145 -4.37 15.41 14.79
CA GLU A 145 -3.29 14.80 14.01
C GLU A 145 -2.78 15.78 12.95
N LYS A 146 -1.59 15.52 12.39
CA LYS A 146 -0.94 16.39 11.39
C LYS A 146 -1.72 16.45 10.06
N ILE A 147 -2.66 17.38 9.96
CA ILE A 147 -3.24 17.81 8.67
C ILE A 147 -2.29 18.84 8.04
N GLU A 148 -1.82 18.55 6.82
CA GLU A 148 -0.77 19.34 6.15
C GLU A 148 -1.28 20.18 4.96
N ARG A 149 -2.34 19.73 4.24
CA ARG A 149 -2.91 20.38 3.05
C ARG A 149 -4.45 20.33 3.02
N ILE A 150 -5.08 21.30 2.36
CA ILE A 150 -6.47 21.74 2.58
C ILE A 150 -7.13 22.20 1.25
N PHE A 151 -8.44 21.91 1.04
CA PHE A 151 -9.08 21.95 -0.29
C PHE A 151 -10.67 22.20 -0.26
N LEU A 152 -11.66 22.86 -1.02
CA LEU A 152 -12.17 23.77 -2.21
C LEU A 152 -12.01 23.56 -3.74
N ALA A 153 -12.99 22.92 -4.39
CA ALA A 153 -13.13 23.02 -5.84
C ALA A 153 -13.26 24.49 -6.35
N SER A 154 -12.57 24.82 -7.44
CA SER A 154 -13.22 24.60 -8.75
C SER A 154 -12.24 24.44 -9.92
N HIS A 155 -12.11 23.20 -10.39
CA HIS A 155 -11.75 22.89 -11.78
C HIS A 155 -12.49 21.60 -12.20
N LYS A 156 -12.71 21.39 -13.49
CA LYS A 156 -13.47 20.23 -13.99
C LYS A 156 -12.69 18.90 -13.92
N ASP A 157 -11.37 18.97 -13.86
CA ASP A 157 -10.46 17.85 -13.59
C ASP A 157 -10.02 17.95 -12.12
N HIS A 158 -10.25 16.87 -11.37
CA HIS A 158 -10.01 16.80 -9.92
C HIS A 158 -8.55 16.50 -9.52
N LEU A 159 -7.72 16.07 -10.46
CA LEU A 159 -6.27 15.87 -10.26
C LEU A 159 -5.51 17.17 -10.62
N LEU A 160 -5.95 17.86 -11.68
CA LEU A 160 -5.72 19.31 -11.85
C LEU A 160 -6.38 20.15 -10.73
N SER A 161 -7.22 19.57 -9.87
CA SER A 161 -7.74 20.20 -8.63
C SER A 161 -7.08 19.71 -7.33
N LEU A 162 -5.99 18.93 -7.38
CA LEU A 162 -5.12 18.63 -6.21
C LEU A 162 -3.61 18.84 -6.44
N GLY A 163 -3.16 19.04 -7.68
CA GLY A 163 -1.76 19.33 -8.00
C GLY A 163 -0.91 18.07 -8.10
N TYR A 164 -0.89 17.47 -9.29
CA TYR A 164 -0.13 16.26 -9.62
C TYR A 164 1.28 16.23 -9.00
N GLN A 165 2.07 17.30 -9.17
CA GLN A 165 3.47 17.38 -8.70
C GLN A 165 3.61 17.30 -7.17
N GLU A 166 2.64 17.80 -6.40
CA GLU A 166 2.69 17.90 -4.93
C GLU A 166 2.11 16.64 -4.25
N LEU A 167 1.23 15.91 -4.93
CA LEU A 167 0.87 14.53 -4.58
C LEU A 167 1.99 13.55 -4.95
N LEU A 168 2.57 13.71 -6.14
CA LEU A 168 3.71 12.93 -6.62
C LEU A 168 4.94 13.10 -5.72
N SER A 169 5.27 14.33 -5.29
CA SER A 169 6.45 14.57 -4.44
C SER A 169 6.37 13.80 -3.12
N VAL A 170 5.27 13.90 -2.38
CA VAL A 170 5.07 13.15 -1.12
C VAL A 170 5.03 11.64 -1.35
N LEU A 171 4.52 11.19 -2.51
CA LEU A 171 4.53 9.78 -2.86
C LEU A 171 5.95 9.29 -3.16
N LEU A 172 6.75 10.04 -3.94
CA LEU A 172 8.17 9.77 -4.20
C LEU A 172 9.01 9.83 -2.92
N GLU A 173 8.74 10.77 -2.02
CA GLU A 173 9.39 10.91 -0.71
C GLU A 173 9.12 9.67 0.16
N LYS A 174 7.86 9.26 0.33
CA LYS A 174 7.52 8.04 1.09
C LYS A 174 8.12 6.76 0.46
N MET A 175 8.29 6.71 -0.86
CA MET A 175 9.04 5.61 -1.51
C MET A 175 10.56 5.65 -1.22
N ARG A 176 11.16 6.85 -1.12
CA ARG A 176 12.58 7.05 -0.77
C ARG A 176 12.88 6.74 0.69
N GLU A 177 11.93 6.99 1.59
CA GLU A 177 11.99 6.62 3.02
C GLU A 177 11.98 5.10 3.27
N GLN A 178 11.80 4.27 2.24
CA GLN A 178 11.60 2.82 2.35
C GLN A 178 10.38 2.40 3.19
N ASN A 179 9.42 3.31 3.40
CA ASN A 179 8.14 2.99 4.05
C ASN A 179 7.37 1.96 3.20
N GLU A 180 7.29 0.71 3.68
CA GLU A 180 6.71 -0.44 2.96
C GLU A 180 5.21 -0.27 2.67
N ASP A 181 4.49 0.42 3.56
CA ASP A 181 3.06 0.64 3.44
C ASP A 181 2.76 1.89 2.58
N ILE A 182 2.92 1.71 1.28
CA ILE A 182 2.50 2.66 0.24
C ILE A 182 0.96 2.66 0.06
N LEU A 183 0.24 1.73 0.67
CA LEU A 183 -1.22 1.65 0.65
C LEU A 183 -1.89 2.45 1.78
N ASN A 184 -1.14 2.83 2.82
CA ASN A 184 -1.59 3.63 3.97
C ASN A 184 -2.43 4.86 3.55
N PRO A 185 -3.40 5.29 4.36
CA PRO A 185 -4.24 6.45 4.06
C PRO A 185 -3.45 7.70 3.66
N CYS A 186 -4.04 8.52 2.79
CA CYS A 186 -3.48 9.82 2.43
C CYS A 186 -3.58 10.76 3.65
N THR A 187 -2.51 10.80 4.46
CA THR A 187 -2.46 11.46 5.77
C THR A 187 -2.70 12.98 5.77
N SER A 188 -2.75 13.61 4.60
CA SER A 188 -2.44 15.03 4.42
C SER A 188 -3.35 15.78 3.45
N THR A 189 -4.55 15.29 3.11
CA THR A 189 -5.40 15.91 2.07
C THR A 189 -6.89 15.85 2.40
N LEU A 190 -7.42 16.95 2.94
CA LEU A 190 -8.86 17.14 3.21
C LEU A 190 -9.50 18.00 2.11
N ILE A 191 -10.48 17.47 1.38
CA ILE A 191 -11.15 18.12 0.23
C ILE A 191 -12.57 18.54 0.57
N ILE A 192 -12.97 19.69 0.02
CA ILE A 192 -14.25 20.35 0.26
C ILE A 192 -14.76 20.85 -1.09
N ASP A 193 -16.08 20.87 -1.30
CA ASP A 193 -16.68 21.41 -2.51
C ASP A 193 -17.26 22.82 -2.30
N GLU A 194 -17.76 23.44 -3.39
CA GLU A 194 -18.45 24.74 -3.37
C GLU A 194 -19.68 24.76 -2.43
N LYS A 195 -20.25 23.58 -2.14
CA LYS A 195 -21.41 23.37 -1.26
C LYS A 195 -21.01 23.14 0.21
N GLY A 196 -19.71 23.15 0.51
CA GLY A 196 -19.17 22.91 1.84
C GLY A 196 -19.28 21.46 2.32
N ASN A 197 -19.39 20.46 1.45
CA ASN A 197 -19.25 19.04 1.80
C ASN A 197 -17.79 18.67 2.01
N PHE A 198 -17.49 17.69 2.85
CA PHE A 198 -16.14 17.30 3.25
C PHE A 198 -15.82 15.89 2.73
N PHE A 199 -14.58 15.67 2.31
CA PHE A 199 -14.12 14.43 1.71
C PHE A 199 -12.69 14.15 2.18
N SER A 200 -12.48 12.99 2.80
CA SER A 200 -11.19 12.61 3.41
C SER A 200 -10.06 12.32 2.41
N CYS A 201 -10.35 12.24 1.11
CA CYS A 201 -9.39 11.99 0.03
C CYS A 201 -10.02 12.24 -1.36
N LEU A 202 -9.22 12.16 -2.43
CA LEU A 202 -9.67 12.35 -3.82
C LEU A 202 -10.80 11.40 -4.22
N ALA A 203 -10.65 10.09 -4.00
CA ALA A 203 -11.68 9.12 -4.39
C ALA A 203 -12.95 9.29 -3.56
N ALA A 204 -12.88 9.78 -2.31
CA ALA A 204 -14.08 10.14 -1.56
C ALA A 204 -14.83 11.30 -2.24
N TYR A 205 -14.13 12.31 -2.76
CA TYR A 205 -14.73 13.40 -3.53
C TYR A 205 -15.32 12.92 -4.87
N GLN A 206 -14.57 12.13 -5.63
CA GLN A 206 -14.99 11.58 -6.93
C GLN A 206 -16.19 10.62 -6.84
N ASN A 207 -16.27 9.80 -5.78
CA ASN A 207 -17.41 8.91 -5.53
C ASN A 207 -18.52 9.59 -4.69
N HIS A 208 -18.38 10.89 -4.39
CA HIS A 208 -19.31 11.70 -3.58
C HIS A 208 -19.59 11.13 -2.17
N ILE A 209 -18.60 10.46 -1.57
CA ILE A 209 -18.66 9.88 -0.23
C ILE A 209 -18.29 10.97 0.79
N VAL A 210 -19.33 11.70 1.22
CA VAL A 210 -19.24 12.86 2.11
C VAL A 210 -18.90 12.45 3.55
N SER A 211 -17.75 12.89 4.04
CA SER A 211 -17.28 12.74 5.44
C SER A 211 -17.86 13.79 6.41
N GLY A 212 -18.51 14.84 5.90
CA GLY A 212 -19.09 15.92 6.72
C GLY A 212 -19.64 17.09 5.90
N ASN A 213 -20.22 18.09 6.55
CA ASN A 213 -20.67 19.33 5.92
C ASN A 213 -20.47 20.55 6.83
N LEU A 214 -20.00 21.63 6.21
CA LEU A 214 -19.58 22.90 6.80
C LEU A 214 -20.73 23.85 7.12
N LEU A 215 -21.80 23.78 6.32
CA LEU A 215 -23.02 24.57 6.51
C LEU A 215 -23.91 23.98 7.62
N LYS A 216 -23.52 22.81 8.16
CA LYS A 216 -24.23 22.02 9.17
C LYS A 216 -23.37 21.64 10.37
N ASN A 217 -22.11 22.10 10.41
CA ASN A 217 -21.19 21.97 11.55
C ASN A 217 -20.96 20.51 11.98
N ALA A 218 -21.14 19.55 11.07
CA ALA A 218 -21.08 18.11 11.33
C ALA A 218 -19.98 17.47 10.49
N TYR A 219 -19.07 16.73 11.12
CA TYR A 219 -18.01 15.98 10.45
C TYR A 219 -17.71 14.70 11.22
N GLU A 220 -17.49 13.61 10.50
CA GLU A 220 -17.06 12.34 11.04
C GLU A 220 -15.71 11.94 10.43
N ARG A 221 -14.75 11.51 11.26
CA ARG A 221 -13.50 10.88 10.80
C ARG A 221 -13.79 9.45 10.30
N GLN A 222 -14.54 9.33 9.22
CA GLN A 222 -14.72 8.04 8.53
C GLN A 222 -13.38 7.62 7.94
N SER A 223 -12.82 6.53 8.45
CA SER A 223 -11.48 6.05 8.08
C SER A 223 -11.56 5.25 6.78
N ILE A 224 -11.67 5.93 5.64
CA ILE A 224 -11.87 5.30 4.32
C ILE A 224 -10.54 4.72 3.76
N LYS A 225 -9.97 3.81 4.53
CA LYS A 225 -8.70 3.10 4.25
C LYS A 225 -8.71 2.42 2.88
N GLU A 226 -9.85 1.85 2.49
CA GLU A 226 -10.00 1.09 1.25
C GLU A 226 -9.96 1.96 -0.03
N LEU A 227 -10.42 3.22 0.05
CA LEU A 227 -10.36 4.15 -1.08
C LEU A 227 -8.99 4.78 -1.29
N CYS A 228 -8.11 4.81 -0.27
CA CYS A 228 -6.81 5.46 -0.38
C CYS A 228 -5.87 4.77 -1.39
N PRO A 229 -5.79 3.43 -1.46
CA PRO A 229 -5.17 2.72 -2.57
C PRO A 229 -5.73 3.10 -3.94
N GLN A 230 -7.06 3.20 -4.07
CA GLN A 230 -7.73 3.56 -5.32
C GLN A 230 -7.39 5.00 -5.76
N CYS A 231 -7.36 5.97 -4.82
CA CYS A 231 -6.91 7.34 -5.09
C CYS A 231 -5.54 7.36 -5.76
N LYS A 232 -4.60 6.59 -5.20
CA LYS A 232 -3.21 6.56 -5.67
C LYS A 232 -3.10 5.84 -7.00
N TYR A 233 -3.80 4.71 -7.18
CA TYR A 233 -3.85 4.02 -8.48
C TYR A 233 -4.41 4.93 -9.58
N GLN A 234 -5.48 5.68 -9.32
CA GLN A 234 -6.04 6.63 -10.28
C GLN A 234 -5.03 7.73 -10.62
N LEU A 235 -4.44 8.38 -9.60
CA LEU A 235 -3.37 9.37 -9.78
C LEU A 235 -2.22 8.83 -10.65
N ILE A 236 -1.76 7.60 -10.39
CA ILE A 236 -0.71 6.92 -11.15
C ILE A 236 -1.16 6.72 -12.61
N SER A 237 -2.34 6.13 -12.84
CA SER A 237 -2.85 5.88 -14.20
C SER A 237 -3.02 7.13 -15.06
N THR A 238 -3.25 8.28 -14.42
CA THR A 238 -3.24 9.58 -15.11
C THR A 238 -1.80 10.05 -15.35
N LEU A 239 -0.90 9.94 -14.36
CA LEU A 239 0.52 10.28 -14.49
C LEU A 239 1.26 9.45 -15.54
N GLU A 240 0.88 8.18 -15.76
CA GLU A 240 1.39 7.31 -16.84
C GLU A 240 1.36 7.99 -18.22
N ASN A 241 0.40 8.90 -18.43
CA ASN A 241 0.16 9.60 -19.69
C ASN A 241 0.76 11.03 -19.70
N THR A 242 1.64 11.38 -18.75
CA THR A 242 2.22 12.72 -18.61
C THR A 242 3.75 12.71 -18.67
N PRO A 243 4.39 13.79 -19.16
CA PRO A 243 5.84 13.96 -19.13
C PRO A 243 6.38 14.36 -17.73
N LEU A 244 5.56 14.26 -16.67
CA LEU A 244 5.92 14.67 -15.30
C LEU A 244 6.67 13.60 -14.51
N VAL A 245 6.61 12.34 -14.96
CA VAL A 245 7.22 11.18 -14.28
C VAL A 245 8.06 10.42 -15.30
N SER A 246 9.28 10.05 -14.96
CA SER A 246 10.08 9.19 -15.84
C SER A 246 9.52 7.76 -15.88
N LYS A 247 9.78 7.02 -16.95
CA LYS A 247 9.37 5.61 -17.03
C LYS A 247 9.96 4.75 -15.90
N SER A 248 11.21 5.01 -15.50
CA SER A 248 11.83 4.31 -14.36
C SER A 248 11.08 4.59 -13.04
N GLU A 249 10.66 5.83 -12.80
CA GLU A 249 9.84 6.18 -11.63
C GLU A 249 8.44 5.54 -11.70
N LEU A 250 7.79 5.51 -12.87
CA LEU A 250 6.51 4.80 -13.06
C LEU A 250 6.67 3.29 -12.79
N SER A 251 7.72 2.65 -13.32
CA SER A 251 7.99 1.23 -13.10
C SER A 251 8.20 0.93 -11.62
N ASN A 252 9.07 1.70 -10.94
CA ASN A 252 9.34 1.54 -9.50
C ASN A 252 8.06 1.72 -8.65
N LEU A 253 7.23 2.68 -9.05
CA LEU A 253 5.95 2.99 -8.42
C LEU A 253 4.95 1.84 -8.58
N HIS A 254 4.72 1.36 -9.80
CA HIS A 254 3.87 0.20 -10.03
C HIS A 254 4.38 -1.06 -9.32
N PHE A 255 5.69 -1.33 -9.39
CA PHE A 255 6.33 -2.46 -8.70
C PHE A 255 6.06 -2.45 -7.19
N ARG A 256 6.26 -1.31 -6.52
CA ARG A 256 6.01 -1.17 -5.07
C ARG A 256 4.54 -1.33 -4.69
N PHE A 257 3.60 -0.83 -5.49
CA PHE A 257 2.18 -1.14 -5.27
C PHE A 257 1.90 -2.63 -5.42
N GLY A 258 2.55 -3.30 -6.37
CA GLY A 258 2.52 -4.76 -6.51
C GLY A 258 2.99 -5.45 -5.23
N LEU A 259 4.12 -5.03 -4.65
CA LEU A 259 4.64 -5.56 -3.38
C LEU A 259 3.64 -5.39 -2.23
N SER A 260 3.09 -4.19 -2.04
CA SER A 260 2.14 -3.94 -0.95
C SER A 260 0.81 -4.71 -1.13
N TYR A 261 0.31 -4.86 -2.37
CA TYR A 261 -0.87 -5.69 -2.64
C TYR A 261 -0.60 -7.19 -2.48
N PHE A 262 0.61 -7.66 -2.82
CA PHE A 262 1.05 -9.04 -2.57
C PHE A 262 1.11 -9.34 -1.07
N GLY A 263 1.66 -8.43 -0.25
CA GLY A 263 1.64 -8.54 1.21
C GLY A 263 0.22 -8.59 1.81
N LEU A 264 -0.74 -7.91 1.18
CA LEU A 264 -2.17 -8.01 1.53
C LEU A 264 -2.91 -9.22 0.92
N GLN A 265 -2.19 -10.15 0.28
CA GLN A 265 -2.76 -11.31 -0.44
C GLN A 265 -3.78 -10.96 -1.54
N LYS A 266 -3.74 -9.71 -2.05
CA LYS A 266 -4.61 -9.23 -3.15
C LYS A 266 -3.95 -9.50 -4.50
N LEU A 267 -3.71 -10.78 -4.78
CA LEU A 267 -2.82 -11.26 -5.85
C LEU A 267 -3.17 -10.70 -7.25
N GLU A 268 -4.44 -10.57 -7.62
CA GLU A 268 -4.85 -10.01 -8.92
C GLU A 268 -4.51 -8.51 -9.06
N LEU A 269 -4.63 -7.73 -7.98
CA LEU A 269 -4.20 -6.32 -7.98
C LEU A 269 -2.67 -6.23 -8.02
N ALA A 270 -1.97 -7.15 -7.34
CA ALA A 270 -0.52 -7.24 -7.41
C ALA A 270 -0.04 -7.57 -8.84
N LEU A 271 -0.65 -8.56 -9.50
CA LEU A 271 -0.38 -8.90 -10.91
C LEU A 271 -0.58 -7.72 -11.85
N SER A 272 -1.73 -7.03 -11.76
CA SER A 272 -2.01 -5.83 -12.56
C SER A 272 -0.89 -4.78 -12.43
N HIS A 273 -0.46 -4.52 -11.21
CA HIS A 273 0.65 -3.61 -10.92
C HIS A 273 2.01 -4.12 -11.43
N PHE A 274 2.34 -5.40 -11.28
CA PHE A 274 3.60 -5.95 -11.80
C PHE A 274 3.65 -5.95 -13.34
N PHE A 275 2.53 -6.21 -14.03
CA PHE A 275 2.48 -6.07 -15.49
C PHE A 275 2.67 -4.62 -15.94
N LYS A 276 2.08 -3.65 -15.23
CA LYS A 276 2.35 -2.22 -15.46
C LYS A 276 3.80 -1.83 -15.16
N ALA A 277 4.47 -2.46 -14.19
CA ALA A 277 5.89 -2.23 -13.96
C ALA A 277 6.74 -2.63 -15.18
N LEU A 278 6.49 -3.81 -15.76
CA LEU A 278 7.15 -4.30 -16.99
C LEU A 278 6.91 -3.41 -18.23
N GLU A 279 5.80 -2.66 -18.29
CA GLU A 279 5.51 -1.74 -19.39
C GLU A 279 6.44 -0.51 -19.39
N PHE A 280 7.01 -0.19 -18.23
CA PHE A 280 7.82 1.01 -18.02
C PHE A 280 9.30 0.74 -17.69
N SER A 281 9.69 -0.44 -17.20
CA SER A 281 11.11 -0.79 -17.03
C SER A 281 11.76 -1.22 -18.35
N PRO A 282 13.09 -1.04 -18.50
CA PRO A 282 13.87 -1.70 -19.54
C PRO A 282 14.03 -3.21 -19.21
N GLU A 283 14.25 -4.04 -20.24
CA GLU A 283 14.25 -5.51 -20.08
C GLU A 283 15.30 -6.03 -19.09
N GLU A 284 16.43 -5.32 -18.94
CA GLU A 284 17.48 -5.64 -17.97
C GLU A 284 17.03 -5.49 -16.50
N GLU A 285 15.99 -4.69 -16.23
CA GLU A 285 15.42 -4.46 -14.89
C GLU A 285 14.23 -5.39 -14.58
N HIS A 286 13.81 -6.27 -15.50
CA HIS A 286 12.62 -7.10 -15.32
C HIS A 286 12.75 -8.22 -14.27
N GLY A 287 13.97 -8.50 -13.77
CA GLY A 287 14.26 -9.64 -12.89
C GLY A 287 13.40 -9.73 -11.64
N ASP A 288 13.36 -8.65 -10.83
CA ASP A 288 12.53 -8.60 -9.61
C ASP A 288 11.03 -8.64 -9.93
N VAL A 289 10.60 -8.00 -11.01
CA VAL A 289 9.19 -7.98 -11.42
C VAL A 289 8.72 -9.39 -11.81
N TYR A 290 9.54 -10.13 -12.57
CA TYR A 290 9.29 -11.53 -12.90
C TYR A 290 9.32 -12.45 -11.66
N LEU A 291 10.18 -12.18 -10.67
CA LEU A 291 10.17 -12.93 -9.41
C LEU A 291 8.79 -12.82 -8.73
N TYR A 292 8.27 -11.61 -8.55
CA TYR A 292 6.99 -11.40 -7.89
C TYR A 292 5.77 -11.84 -8.73
N LEU A 293 5.83 -11.74 -10.07
CA LEU A 293 4.83 -12.36 -10.97
C LEU A 293 4.79 -13.88 -10.78
N GLY A 294 5.95 -14.52 -10.68
CA GLY A 294 6.08 -15.95 -10.42
C GLY A 294 5.51 -16.37 -9.06
N LEU A 295 5.81 -15.62 -8.01
CA LEU A 295 5.23 -15.78 -6.66
C LEU A 295 3.70 -15.61 -6.67
N CYS A 296 3.16 -14.61 -7.36
CA CYS A 296 1.71 -14.42 -7.49
C CYS A 296 1.05 -15.61 -8.21
N LYS A 297 1.61 -16.03 -9.35
CA LYS A 297 1.07 -17.16 -10.13
C LYS A 297 1.15 -18.49 -9.39
N ALA A 298 2.19 -18.70 -8.56
CA ALA A 298 2.26 -19.89 -7.71
C ALA A 298 1.14 -19.92 -6.64
N ASN A 299 0.86 -18.79 -5.99
CA ASN A 299 -0.20 -18.68 -4.98
C ASN A 299 -1.62 -18.75 -5.59
N LEU A 300 -1.80 -18.35 -6.85
CA LEU A 300 -3.05 -18.53 -7.61
C LEU A 300 -3.25 -19.97 -8.17
N GLY A 301 -2.25 -20.86 -8.01
CA GLY A 301 -2.30 -22.22 -8.56
C GLY A 301 -1.92 -22.34 -10.04
N GLU A 302 -1.47 -21.27 -10.68
CA GLU A 302 -1.04 -21.22 -12.08
C GLU A 302 0.43 -21.68 -12.23
N TYR A 303 0.74 -22.85 -11.69
CA TYR A 303 2.10 -23.35 -11.48
C TYR A 303 2.99 -23.40 -12.75
N ALA A 304 2.41 -23.60 -13.93
CA ALA A 304 3.15 -23.57 -15.19
C ALA A 304 3.66 -22.17 -15.54
N LEU A 305 2.84 -21.12 -15.34
CA LEU A 305 3.24 -19.72 -15.52
C LEU A 305 4.18 -19.27 -14.40
N ALA A 306 3.99 -19.75 -13.18
CA ALA A 306 4.91 -19.51 -12.08
C ALA A 306 6.33 -19.97 -12.42
N ILE A 307 6.50 -21.18 -12.94
CA ILE A 307 7.80 -21.72 -13.36
C ILE A 307 8.45 -20.90 -14.48
N ASP A 308 7.65 -20.40 -15.44
CA ASP A 308 8.16 -19.57 -16.55
C ASP A 308 8.67 -18.21 -16.03
N TYR A 309 7.87 -17.49 -15.25
CA TYR A 309 8.28 -16.21 -14.64
C TYR A 309 9.47 -16.37 -13.69
N LEU A 310 9.50 -17.41 -12.84
CA LEU A 310 10.62 -17.66 -11.93
C LEU A 310 11.93 -17.99 -12.65
N LYS A 311 11.87 -18.55 -13.87
CA LYS A 311 13.06 -18.73 -14.73
C LYS A 311 13.49 -17.43 -15.39
N LYS A 312 12.52 -16.65 -15.92
CA LYS A 312 12.77 -15.33 -16.53
C LYS A 312 13.34 -14.31 -15.54
N ALA A 313 12.98 -14.42 -14.27
CA ALA A 313 13.53 -13.59 -13.19
C ALA A 313 15.05 -13.68 -13.08
N ASN A 314 15.63 -14.87 -13.27
CA ASN A 314 17.07 -15.15 -13.11
C ASN A 314 17.67 -14.73 -11.74
N ILE A 315 16.82 -14.43 -10.75
CA ILE A 315 17.19 -14.10 -9.37
C ILE A 315 17.09 -15.37 -8.52
N TRP A 316 18.24 -15.91 -8.12
CA TRP A 316 18.35 -17.24 -7.51
C TRP A 316 18.40 -17.17 -5.97
N ASN A 317 17.44 -16.48 -5.36
CA ASN A 317 17.26 -16.41 -3.91
C ASN A 317 16.41 -17.59 -3.36
N TYR A 318 16.30 -17.73 -2.03
CA TYR A 318 15.58 -18.86 -1.43
C TYR A 318 14.09 -18.89 -1.80
N ASN A 319 13.44 -17.73 -1.93
CA ASN A 319 12.04 -17.62 -2.32
C ASN A 319 11.82 -18.07 -3.76
N ALA A 320 12.68 -17.64 -4.69
CA ALA A 320 12.63 -18.08 -6.08
C ALA A 320 12.72 -19.60 -6.19
N TYR A 321 13.67 -20.21 -5.49
CA TYR A 321 13.83 -21.67 -5.45
C TYR A 321 12.68 -22.38 -4.72
N PHE A 322 12.15 -21.83 -3.63
CA PHE A 322 11.02 -22.40 -2.91
C PHE A 322 9.77 -22.44 -3.78
N TYR A 323 9.36 -21.31 -4.33
CA TYR A 323 8.15 -21.23 -5.18
C TYR A 323 8.31 -22.01 -6.49
N LEU A 324 9.53 -22.12 -7.02
CA LEU A 324 9.82 -22.98 -8.17
C LEU A 324 9.66 -24.47 -7.80
N GLY A 325 10.20 -24.89 -6.64
CA GLY A 325 10.10 -26.25 -6.14
C GLY A 325 8.67 -26.66 -5.76
N PHE A 326 7.93 -25.76 -5.12
CA PHE A 326 6.49 -25.88 -4.85
C PHE A 326 5.68 -26.03 -6.15
N SER A 327 5.95 -25.19 -7.16
CA SER A 327 5.25 -25.25 -8.46
C SER A 327 5.54 -26.55 -9.22
N TYR A 328 6.75 -27.11 -9.11
CA TYR A 328 7.08 -28.44 -9.61
C TYR A 328 6.40 -29.56 -8.80
N PHE A 329 6.36 -29.46 -7.46
CA PHE A 329 5.72 -30.44 -6.59
C PHE A 329 4.22 -30.59 -6.90
N GLN A 330 3.53 -29.47 -7.10
CA GLN A 330 2.10 -29.45 -7.45
C GLN A 330 1.82 -30.05 -8.85
N GLN A 331 2.76 -29.90 -9.79
CA GLN A 331 2.74 -30.58 -11.10
C GLN A 331 3.30 -32.01 -11.06
N ARG A 332 3.59 -32.55 -9.86
CA ARG A 332 4.15 -33.90 -9.64
C ARG A 332 5.53 -34.12 -10.28
N GLU A 333 6.24 -33.06 -10.64
CA GLU A 333 7.61 -33.09 -11.17
C GLU A 333 8.64 -33.28 -10.03
N TYR A 334 8.47 -34.31 -9.21
CA TYR A 334 9.09 -34.43 -7.89
C TYR A 334 10.63 -34.37 -7.90
N LEU A 335 11.31 -34.80 -8.97
CA LEU A 335 12.77 -34.64 -9.11
C LEU A 335 13.17 -33.16 -9.23
N LYS A 336 12.46 -32.37 -10.05
CA LYS A 336 12.72 -30.92 -10.19
C LYS A 336 12.31 -30.16 -8.93
N ALA A 337 11.26 -30.63 -8.25
CA ALA A 337 10.83 -30.10 -6.96
C ALA A 337 11.94 -30.28 -5.90
N GLN A 338 12.51 -31.49 -5.82
CA GLN A 338 13.62 -31.82 -4.93
C GLN A 338 14.82 -30.90 -5.17
N ASP A 339 15.31 -30.82 -6.43
CA ASP A 339 16.49 -30.03 -6.79
C ASP A 339 16.32 -28.53 -6.47
N ALA A 340 15.09 -28.01 -6.54
CA ALA A 340 14.79 -26.62 -6.21
C ALA A 340 14.64 -26.41 -4.68
N LEU A 341 13.95 -27.31 -3.97
CA LEU A 341 13.75 -27.21 -2.52
C LEU A 341 15.05 -27.45 -1.73
N GLU A 342 15.92 -28.36 -2.19
CA GLU A 342 17.28 -28.53 -1.63
C GLU A 342 18.09 -27.23 -1.76
N LYS A 343 18.01 -26.54 -2.91
CA LYS A 343 18.65 -25.23 -3.12
C LYS A 343 18.06 -24.14 -2.23
N ALA A 344 16.72 -24.09 -2.11
CA ALA A 344 16.04 -23.14 -1.23
C ALA A 344 16.53 -23.26 0.23
N LEU A 345 16.67 -24.48 0.76
CA LEU A 345 17.24 -24.70 2.11
C LEU A 345 18.73 -24.34 2.20
N SER A 346 19.53 -24.61 1.17
CA SER A 346 20.97 -24.32 1.16
C SER A 346 21.31 -22.82 1.27
N LEU A 347 20.35 -21.95 0.92
CA LEU A 347 20.47 -20.50 1.01
C LEU A 347 20.12 -19.93 2.39
N ASN A 348 19.94 -20.80 3.40
CA ASN A 348 19.67 -20.44 4.80
C ASN A 348 18.46 -19.49 4.99
N PRO A 349 17.25 -19.92 4.60
CA PRO A 349 16.02 -19.13 4.78
C PRO A 349 15.71 -18.88 6.27
N PRO A 350 14.90 -17.85 6.60
CA PRO A 350 14.35 -17.63 7.93
C PRO A 350 13.68 -18.90 8.50
N LEU A 351 13.61 -19.03 9.84
CA LEU A 351 13.14 -20.26 10.48
C LEU A 351 11.70 -20.63 10.09
N GLU A 352 10.83 -19.64 9.92
CA GLU A 352 9.42 -19.77 9.54
C GLU A 352 9.28 -20.34 8.12
N ASP A 353 10.01 -19.77 7.16
CA ASP A 353 10.09 -20.28 5.78
C ASP A 353 10.76 -21.66 5.73
N LYS A 354 11.84 -21.85 6.50
CA LYS A 354 12.62 -23.11 6.54
C LYS A 354 11.74 -24.30 6.88
N LEU A 355 10.84 -24.16 7.85
CA LEU A 355 9.87 -25.19 8.23
C LEU A 355 8.99 -25.59 7.04
N SER A 356 8.41 -24.61 6.34
CA SER A 356 7.55 -24.82 5.17
C SER A 356 8.30 -25.49 4.02
N ILE A 357 9.47 -24.94 3.64
CA ILE A 357 10.33 -25.48 2.57
C ILE A 357 10.73 -26.93 2.86
N ALA A 358 11.13 -27.23 4.10
CA ALA A 358 11.57 -28.56 4.50
C ALA A 358 10.42 -29.58 4.61
N LEU A 359 9.20 -29.17 4.98
CA LEU A 359 8.02 -30.03 4.91
C LEU A 359 7.65 -30.39 3.46
N TYR A 360 7.74 -29.44 2.53
CA TYR A 360 7.59 -29.74 1.09
C TYR A 360 8.71 -30.66 0.58
N LEU A 361 9.97 -30.49 1.02
CA LEU A 361 11.07 -31.36 0.62
C LEU A 361 10.92 -32.79 1.20
N ALA A 362 10.54 -32.92 2.47
CA ALA A 362 10.27 -34.22 3.08
C ALA A 362 9.09 -34.94 2.40
N THR A 363 8.05 -34.21 2.01
CA THR A 363 6.92 -34.75 1.24
C THR A 363 7.36 -35.16 -0.17
N THR A 364 8.22 -34.37 -0.80
CA THR A 364 8.84 -34.69 -2.10
C THR A 364 9.70 -35.95 -2.03
N TYR A 365 10.51 -36.11 -0.98
CA TYR A 365 11.27 -37.34 -0.73
C TYR A 365 10.34 -38.55 -0.51
N ARG A 366 9.20 -38.38 0.18
CA ARG A 366 8.20 -39.45 0.35
C ARG A 366 7.59 -39.89 -0.97
N GLU A 367 7.23 -38.97 -1.87
CA GLU A 367 6.72 -39.30 -3.21
C GLU A 367 7.81 -39.94 -4.09
N LEU A 368 9.08 -39.55 -3.92
CA LEU A 368 10.26 -40.17 -4.54
C LEU A 368 10.70 -41.49 -3.88
N GLN A 369 9.96 -41.99 -2.88
CA GLN A 369 10.27 -43.20 -2.10
C GLN A 369 11.65 -43.19 -1.41
N ARG A 370 12.15 -42.00 -1.04
CA ARG A 370 13.42 -41.81 -0.31
C ARG A 370 13.16 -41.57 1.17
N PHE A 371 12.53 -42.54 1.83
CA PHE A 371 11.96 -42.35 3.17
C PHE A 371 13.05 -42.08 4.22
N GLU A 372 14.23 -42.71 4.14
CA GLU A 372 15.42 -42.37 4.96
C GLU A 372 15.75 -40.87 4.94
N LYS A 373 15.82 -40.25 3.74
CA LYS A 373 16.10 -38.81 3.59
C LYS A 373 14.99 -37.94 4.19
N ALA A 374 13.73 -38.36 4.06
CA ALA A 374 12.61 -37.68 4.70
C ALA A 374 12.71 -37.76 6.23
N ILE A 375 12.98 -38.94 6.79
CA ILE A 375 13.13 -39.17 8.24
C ILE A 375 14.26 -38.29 8.81
N ILE A 376 15.44 -38.26 8.19
CA ILE A 376 16.57 -37.44 8.65
C ILE A 376 16.19 -35.95 8.69
N LEU A 377 15.56 -35.43 7.62
CA LEU A 377 15.13 -34.03 7.55
C LEU A 377 14.05 -33.70 8.59
N LEU A 378 13.09 -34.61 8.80
CA LEU A 378 12.01 -34.45 9.77
C LEU A 378 12.54 -34.51 11.21
N GLN A 379 13.51 -35.38 11.50
CA GLN A 379 14.22 -35.41 12.79
C GLN A 379 14.97 -34.10 13.09
N GLU A 380 15.45 -33.37 12.08
CA GLU A 380 15.99 -32.02 12.29
C GLU A 380 14.89 -30.99 12.58
N LEU A 381 13.75 -31.07 11.91
CA LEU A 381 12.60 -30.18 12.17
C LEU A 381 11.99 -30.40 13.57
N VAL A 382 11.87 -31.64 14.06
CA VAL A 382 11.35 -31.91 15.42
C VAL A 382 12.18 -31.20 16.50
N LYS A 383 13.49 -30.99 16.29
CA LYS A 383 14.37 -30.32 17.27
C LYS A 383 14.07 -28.82 17.43
N VAL A 384 13.41 -28.20 16.44
CA VAL A 384 13.11 -26.74 16.43
C VAL A 384 11.61 -26.44 16.45
N ALA A 385 10.76 -27.36 16.02
CA ALA A 385 9.31 -27.22 15.95
C ALA A 385 8.57 -28.49 16.45
N PRO A 386 8.80 -28.93 17.71
CA PRO A 386 8.30 -30.21 18.21
C PRO A 386 6.77 -30.34 18.23
N GLU A 387 6.04 -29.22 18.30
CA GLU A 387 4.58 -29.21 18.39
C GLU A 387 3.86 -29.26 17.02
N VAL A 388 4.59 -29.30 15.90
CA VAL A 388 3.99 -29.34 14.56
C VAL A 388 3.62 -30.77 14.19
N ARG A 389 2.32 -31.08 14.30
CA ARG A 389 1.71 -32.40 14.04
C ARG A 389 2.14 -33.00 12.71
N GLU A 390 2.21 -32.19 11.66
CA GLU A 390 2.54 -32.57 10.29
C GLU A 390 3.92 -33.22 10.19
N ILE A 391 4.89 -32.81 11.01
CA ILE A 391 6.22 -33.43 11.06
C ILE A 391 6.09 -34.88 11.56
N HIS A 392 5.38 -35.09 12.68
CA HIS A 392 5.21 -36.43 13.27
C HIS A 392 4.37 -37.34 12.39
N ASN A 393 3.28 -36.84 11.80
CA ASN A 393 2.48 -37.59 10.82
C ASN A 393 3.35 -38.05 9.63
N LEU A 394 4.06 -37.12 8.98
CA LEU A 394 4.85 -37.42 7.80
C LEU A 394 6.04 -38.35 8.12
N MET A 395 6.66 -38.19 9.29
CA MET A 395 7.74 -39.04 9.77
C MET A 395 7.23 -40.45 10.08
N GLY A 396 6.06 -40.58 10.72
CA GLY A 396 5.39 -41.85 10.95
C GLY A 396 5.02 -42.58 9.66
N ILE A 397 4.56 -41.86 8.63
CA ILE A 397 4.30 -42.43 7.30
C ILE A 397 5.60 -42.96 6.67
N CYS A 398 6.72 -42.24 6.83
CA CYS A 398 8.01 -42.68 6.29
C CYS A 398 8.55 -43.93 7.02
N TYR A 399 8.53 -43.95 8.36
CA TYR A 399 8.87 -45.15 9.13
C TYR A 399 7.99 -46.36 8.79
N PHE A 400 6.68 -46.16 8.61
CA PHE A 400 5.75 -47.23 8.20
C PHE A 400 6.10 -47.81 6.81
N LYS A 401 6.70 -47.01 5.91
CA LYS A 401 7.14 -47.47 4.58
C LYS A 401 8.44 -48.26 4.64
N GLU A 402 9.38 -47.89 5.51
CA GLU A 402 10.57 -48.71 5.80
C GLU A 402 10.26 -49.95 6.66
N LYS A 403 9.05 -50.02 7.23
CA LYS A 403 8.50 -51.09 8.10
C LYS A 403 8.98 -51.02 9.56
N ASP A 404 9.52 -49.88 9.96
CA ASP A 404 9.82 -49.52 11.35
C ASP A 404 8.52 -49.17 12.09
N TYR A 405 7.66 -50.18 12.28
CA TYR A 405 6.29 -49.99 12.75
C TYR A 405 6.20 -49.49 14.20
N GLN A 406 7.24 -49.69 15.02
CA GLN A 406 7.28 -49.23 16.40
C GLN A 406 7.52 -47.71 16.45
N GLU A 407 8.55 -47.24 15.76
CA GLU A 407 8.90 -45.84 15.53
C GLU A 407 7.73 -45.09 14.85
N ALA A 408 7.11 -45.71 13.83
CA ALA A 408 5.91 -45.20 13.20
C ALA A 408 4.75 -45.03 14.20
N SER A 409 4.51 -46.03 15.06
CA SER A 409 3.45 -45.96 16.08
C SER A 409 3.68 -44.84 17.10
N GLU A 410 4.93 -44.58 17.49
CA GLU A 410 5.28 -43.48 18.39
C GLU A 410 5.13 -42.11 17.72
N CYS A 411 5.42 -42.01 16.42
CA CYS A 411 5.17 -40.80 15.64
C CYS A 411 3.68 -40.49 15.51
N PHE A 412 2.84 -41.48 15.15
CA PHE A 412 1.39 -41.26 15.08
C PHE A 412 0.77 -41.01 16.45
N GLN A 413 1.27 -41.63 17.53
CA GLN A 413 0.83 -41.31 18.89
C GLN A 413 1.15 -39.86 19.28
N LYS A 414 2.30 -39.30 18.87
CA LYS A 414 2.61 -37.87 19.04
C LYS A 414 1.68 -36.99 18.22
N ALA A 415 1.40 -37.35 16.96
CA ALA A 415 0.44 -36.62 16.12
C ALA A 415 -0.97 -36.59 16.74
N ILE A 416 -1.45 -37.72 17.28
CA ILE A 416 -2.73 -37.81 18.02
C ILE A 416 -2.72 -36.96 19.29
N ASN A 417 -1.61 -36.91 20.02
CA ASN A 417 -1.51 -36.09 21.23
C ASN A 417 -1.56 -34.58 20.92
N LEU A 418 -1.10 -34.17 19.73
CA LEU A 418 -1.15 -32.79 19.24
C LEU A 418 -2.52 -32.44 18.61
N ALA A 419 -3.19 -33.40 17.96
CA ALA A 419 -4.54 -33.26 17.39
C ALA A 419 -5.42 -34.49 17.67
N PRO A 420 -6.14 -34.53 18.82
CA PRO A 420 -6.93 -35.69 19.27
C PRO A 420 -8.20 -35.99 18.44
N ASP A 421 -8.45 -35.24 17.38
CA ASP A 421 -9.56 -35.37 16.42
C ASP A 421 -9.11 -35.94 15.06
N SER A 422 -7.81 -36.12 14.82
CA SER A 422 -7.28 -36.64 13.56
C SER A 422 -7.60 -38.13 13.33
N ALA A 423 -8.72 -38.39 12.64
CA ALA A 423 -9.15 -39.73 12.26
C ALA A 423 -8.07 -40.51 11.47
N ILE A 424 -7.33 -39.81 10.61
CA ILE A 424 -6.25 -40.39 9.79
C ILE A 424 -5.07 -40.84 10.66
N ASP A 425 -4.67 -40.06 11.67
CA ASP A 425 -3.58 -40.46 12.57
C ASP A 425 -3.97 -41.66 13.44
N TYR A 426 -5.22 -41.72 13.91
CA TYR A 426 -5.75 -42.92 14.59
C TYR A 426 -5.75 -44.17 13.68
N ALA A 427 -6.14 -44.03 12.41
CA ALA A 427 -6.13 -45.14 11.46
C ALA A 427 -4.70 -45.63 11.18
N ASN A 428 -3.75 -44.69 11.02
CA ASN A 428 -2.33 -45.00 10.81
C ASN A 428 -1.71 -45.68 12.03
N LEU A 429 -2.01 -45.23 13.25
CA LEU A 429 -1.60 -45.92 14.49
C LEU A 429 -2.19 -47.34 14.55
N GLY A 430 -3.46 -47.51 14.19
CA GLY A 430 -4.10 -48.82 14.08
C GLY A 430 -3.39 -49.76 13.09
N LEU A 431 -2.97 -49.25 11.92
CA LEU A 431 -2.17 -50.01 10.95
C LEU A 431 -0.79 -50.41 11.50
N CYS A 432 -0.10 -49.51 12.21
CA CYS A 432 1.19 -49.83 12.85
C CYS A 432 1.03 -50.95 13.88
N LEU A 433 0.01 -50.85 14.74
CA LEU A 433 -0.28 -51.84 15.79
C LEU A 433 -0.72 -53.19 15.20
N LYS A 434 -1.45 -53.19 14.07
CA LYS A 434 -1.77 -54.40 13.28
C LYS A 434 -0.50 -55.08 12.78
N ALA A 435 0.43 -54.31 12.21
CA ALA A 435 1.71 -54.83 11.72
C ALA A 435 2.62 -55.37 12.85
N LEU A 436 2.57 -54.75 14.03
CA LEU A 436 3.21 -55.22 15.26
C LEU A 436 2.47 -56.40 15.95
N GLY A 437 1.41 -56.96 15.34
CA GLY A 437 0.64 -58.08 15.88
C GLY A 437 -0.25 -57.75 17.10
N LYS A 438 -0.34 -56.48 17.51
CA LYS A 438 -1.10 -55.99 18.67
C LYS A 438 -2.61 -55.90 18.35
N LYS A 439 -3.22 -57.02 17.90
CA LYS A 439 -4.56 -57.10 17.26
C LYS A 439 -5.65 -56.27 17.96
N GLU A 440 -5.83 -56.39 19.27
CA GLU A 440 -6.94 -55.70 19.96
C GLU A 440 -6.72 -54.19 20.10
N GLN A 441 -5.47 -53.73 20.26
CA GLN A 441 -5.16 -52.29 20.24
C GLN A 441 -5.37 -51.71 18.83
N ALA A 442 -4.98 -52.46 17.80
CA ALA A 442 -5.22 -52.10 16.40
C ALA A 442 -6.73 -51.97 16.10
N LYS A 443 -7.56 -52.92 16.57
CA LYS A 443 -9.03 -52.82 16.46
C LYS A 443 -9.57 -51.56 17.12
N PHE A 444 -9.17 -51.29 18.37
CA PHE A 444 -9.62 -50.11 19.12
C PHE A 444 -9.31 -48.80 18.36
N TYR A 445 -8.09 -48.63 17.84
CA TYR A 445 -7.72 -47.40 17.13
C TYR A 445 -8.34 -47.28 15.74
N CYS A 446 -8.50 -48.37 14.98
CA CYS A 446 -9.24 -48.33 13.71
C CYS A 446 -10.75 -48.07 13.92
N GLN A 447 -11.35 -48.58 14.99
CA GLN A 447 -12.71 -48.23 15.41
C GLN A 447 -12.81 -46.75 15.81
N LYS A 448 -11.83 -46.23 16.57
CA LYS A 448 -11.78 -44.82 16.94
C LYS A 448 -11.66 -43.91 15.71
N ALA A 449 -10.84 -44.28 14.73
CA ALA A 449 -10.75 -43.57 13.46
C ALA A 449 -12.10 -43.53 12.72
N LEU A 450 -12.75 -44.68 12.53
CA LEU A 450 -14.06 -44.75 11.86
C LEU A 450 -15.21 -44.07 12.65
N SER A 451 -15.05 -43.88 13.96
CA SER A 451 -16.00 -43.08 14.76
C SER A 451 -15.85 -41.55 14.56
N LEU A 452 -14.75 -41.11 13.96
CA LEU A 452 -14.45 -39.72 13.63
C LEU A 452 -14.68 -39.45 12.14
N ASP A 453 -14.21 -40.37 11.27
CA ASP A 453 -14.46 -40.35 9.83
C ASP A 453 -14.80 -41.77 9.33
N PRO A 454 -16.10 -42.08 9.11
CA PRO A 454 -16.53 -43.36 8.57
C PRO A 454 -16.07 -43.65 7.13
N SER A 455 -15.53 -42.67 6.39
CA SER A 455 -15.11 -42.83 4.99
C SER A 455 -13.69 -43.41 4.82
N LEU A 456 -12.98 -43.69 5.93
CA LEU A 456 -11.62 -44.24 5.92
C LEU A 456 -11.60 -45.73 5.54
N ASP A 457 -11.81 -45.98 4.24
CA ASP A 457 -11.78 -47.26 3.52
C ASP A 457 -10.65 -48.22 3.98
N PHE A 458 -9.47 -47.68 4.29
CA PHE A 458 -8.30 -48.44 4.73
C PHE A 458 -8.35 -48.85 6.21
N ALA A 459 -9.01 -48.05 7.08
CA ALA A 459 -9.29 -48.42 8.45
C ALA A 459 -10.36 -49.52 8.54
N GLN A 460 -11.38 -49.48 7.67
CA GLN A 460 -12.36 -50.57 7.56
C GLN A 460 -11.70 -51.88 7.13
N LYS A 461 -10.92 -51.86 6.04
CA LYS A 461 -10.18 -53.06 5.57
C LYS A 461 -9.23 -53.60 6.65
N ALA A 462 -8.59 -52.71 7.42
CA ALA A 462 -7.78 -53.11 8.57
C ALA A 462 -8.59 -53.86 9.63
N LEU A 463 -9.82 -53.44 9.96
CA LEU A 463 -10.72 -54.16 10.87
C LEU A 463 -11.20 -55.50 10.31
N GLU A 464 -11.59 -55.56 9.04
CA GLU A 464 -12.05 -56.79 8.39
C GLU A 464 -10.95 -57.88 8.37
N GLU A 465 -9.69 -57.49 8.17
CA GLU A 465 -8.54 -58.38 8.27
C GLU A 465 -8.17 -58.74 9.73
N LEU A 466 -8.50 -57.89 10.71
CA LEU A 466 -8.30 -58.16 12.14
C LEU A 466 -9.42 -59.03 12.76
N ALA A 467 -10.54 -59.18 12.06
CA ALA A 467 -11.64 -60.09 12.38
C ALA A 467 -11.47 -61.51 11.80
N ARG A 468 -10.40 -61.72 11.01
CA ARG A 468 -9.93 -63.02 10.50
C ARG A 468 -8.74 -63.54 11.33
#